data_AF-A0A6H1ZYL4-F1
#
_entry.id   AF-A0A6H1ZYL4-F1
#
_cell.length_a   1.000
_cell.length_b   1.000
_cell.length_c   1.000
_cell.angle_alpha   90.00
_cell.angle_beta   90.00
_cell.angle_gamma   90.00
#
_symmetry.space_group_name_H-M   'P 1'
#
loop_
_entity.id
_entity.type
_entity.pdbx_description
1 polymer ?
#
loop_
_entity_poly.entity_id
_entity_poly.type
_entity_poly.pdbx_seq_one_letter_code
_entity_poly.pdbx_strand_id
1 'polypeptide(L)'
;MTMTDTMYEETKRKILQAEIHTMIESDNEHLERARLKEIYGSENVWDTSELSQDFEILGFSAPFCVVRRRANEVKGSVEFQHRPRFYFNFKPDQTGR
;
A
#
# COMPACT_ATOMS: atom_id res chain seq x y z
N MET A 1 20.23 13.57 7.46
CA MET A 1 20.05 12.13 7.21
C MET A 1 21.42 11.54 6.95
N THR A 2 21.90 10.68 7.84
CA THR A 2 23.22 10.05 7.70
C THR A 2 23.12 8.84 6.75
N MET A 3 24.24 8.39 6.19
CA MET A 3 24.27 7.20 5.33
C MET A 3 23.70 5.97 6.05
N THR A 4 23.93 5.86 7.37
CA THR A 4 23.42 4.76 8.20
C THR A 4 21.91 4.81 8.38
N ASP A 5 21.31 6.00 8.54
CA ASP A 5 19.85 6.15 8.63
C ASP A 5 19.17 5.69 7.33
N THR A 6 19.77 6.04 6.19
CA THR A 6 19.23 5.70 4.86
C THR A 6 19.28 4.20 4.62
N MET A 7 20.40 3.55 4.95
CA MET A 7 20.53 2.10 4.81
C MET A 7 19.57 1.32 5.72
N TYR A 8 19.33 1.82 6.94
CA TYR A 8 18.40 1.20 7.88
C TYR A 8 16.96 1.25 7.36
N GLU A 9 16.51 2.42 6.89
CA GLU A 9 15.15 2.57 6.34
C GLU A 9 14.98 1.78 5.03
N GLU A 10 16.01 1.71 4.18
CA GLU A 10 15.97 0.85 2.99
C GLU A 10 15.87 -0.64 3.36
N THR A 11 16.59 -1.06 4.40
CA THR A 11 16.56 -2.46 4.88
C THR A 11 15.16 -2.80 5.40
N LYS A 12 14.56 -1.95 6.23
CA LYS A 12 13.17 -2.12 6.67
C LYS A 12 12.20 -2.21 5.50
N ARG A 13 12.33 -1.31 4.52
CA ARG A 13 11.46 -1.29 3.34
C ARG A 13 11.54 -2.62 2.57
N LYS A 14 12.73 -3.17 2.39
CA LYS A 14 12.95 -4.47 1.73
C LYS A 14 12.37 -5.63 2.54
N ILE A 15 12.53 -5.62 3.86
CA ILE A 15 11.95 -6.64 4.74
C ILE A 15 10.42 -6.61 4.64
N LEU A 16 9.80 -5.44 4.77
CA LEU A 16 8.35 -5.30 4.66
C LEU A 16 7.83 -5.75 3.29
N GLN A 17 8.55 -5.43 2.21
CA GLN A 17 8.19 -5.90 0.87
C GLN A 17 8.22 -7.44 0.78
N ALA A 18 9.22 -8.09 1.37
CA ALA A 18 9.33 -9.54 1.41
C ALA A 18 8.24 -10.18 2.29
N GLU A 19 7.88 -9.54 3.39
CA GLU A 19 6.77 -9.96 4.26
C GLU A 19 5.44 -9.94 3.51
N ILE A 20 5.09 -8.82 2.86
CA ILE A 20 3.87 -8.71 2.04
C ILE A 20 3.84 -9.78 0.96
N HIS A 21 4.96 -10.05 0.29
CA HIS A 21 5.03 -11.10 -0.72
C HIS A 21 4.80 -12.50 -0.14
N THR A 22 5.44 -12.81 1.01
CA THR A 22 5.32 -14.11 1.68
C THR A 22 3.93 -14.32 2.26
N MET A 23 3.23 -13.24 2.60
CA MET A 23 1.87 -13.31 3.10
C MET A 23 0.86 -13.67 2.02
N ILE A 24 1.13 -13.57 0.72
CA ILE A 24 0.14 -13.91 -0.32
C ILE A 24 -0.25 -15.39 -0.20
N GLU A 25 -1.54 -15.68 -0.04
CA GLU A 25 -2.04 -17.04 0.17
C GLU A 25 -2.61 -17.66 -1.12
N SER A 26 -3.03 -16.84 -2.08
CA SER A 26 -3.57 -17.33 -3.35
C SER A 26 -3.25 -16.44 -4.55
N ASP A 27 -2.98 -17.07 -5.70
CA ASP A 27 -2.99 -16.40 -7.00
C ASP A 27 -4.43 -16.11 -7.50
N ASN A 28 -5.46 -16.65 -6.86
CA ASN A 28 -6.84 -16.36 -7.18
C ASN A 28 -7.26 -14.99 -6.63
N GLU A 29 -7.56 -14.05 -7.51
CA GLU A 29 -7.91 -12.67 -7.15
C GLU A 29 -9.08 -12.58 -6.17
N HIS A 30 -10.13 -13.40 -6.32
CA HIS A 30 -11.30 -13.35 -5.45
C HIS A 30 -10.97 -13.82 -4.03
N LEU A 31 -10.23 -14.92 -3.89
CA LEU A 31 -9.82 -15.45 -2.59
C LEU A 31 -8.86 -14.50 -1.88
N GLU A 32 -7.85 -14.01 -2.60
CA GLU A 32 -6.87 -13.09 -2.01
C GLU A 32 -7.51 -11.75 -1.63
N ARG A 33 -8.42 -11.22 -2.46
CA ARG A 33 -9.18 -10.02 -2.12
C ARG A 33 -10.04 -10.23 -0.86
N ALA A 34 -10.73 -11.36 -0.75
CA ALA A 34 -11.55 -11.66 0.43
C ALA A 34 -10.70 -11.72 1.71
N ARG A 35 -9.53 -12.36 1.63
CA ARG A 35 -8.56 -12.42 2.73
C ARG A 35 -8.06 -11.02 3.14
N LEU A 36 -7.64 -10.19 2.18
CA LEU A 36 -7.19 -8.84 2.48
C LEU A 36 -8.30 -8.00 3.11
N LYS A 37 -9.56 -8.20 2.68
CA LYS A 37 -10.72 -7.52 3.27
C LYS A 37 -10.99 -7.94 4.71
N GLU A 38 -10.72 -9.19 5.06
CA GLU A 38 -10.78 -9.68 6.45
C GLU A 38 -9.71 -9.00 7.32
N ILE A 39 -8.49 -8.83 6.80
CA ILE A 39 -7.35 -8.26 7.54
C ILE A 39 -7.46 -6.74 7.71
N TYR A 40 -7.80 -6.01 6.64
CA TYR A 40 -7.73 -4.55 6.58
C TYR A 40 -9.10 -3.85 6.60
N GLY A 41 -10.18 -4.62 6.44
CA GLY A 41 -11.55 -4.13 6.30
C GLY A 41 -11.99 -3.99 4.85
N SER A 42 -13.27 -4.27 4.59
CA SER A 42 -13.85 -4.34 3.23
C SER A 42 -13.71 -3.07 2.39
N GLU A 43 -13.67 -1.89 3.04
CA GLU A 43 -13.55 -0.56 2.42
C GLU A 43 -12.09 -0.08 2.32
N ASN A 44 -11.13 -0.90 2.75
CA ASN A 44 -9.70 -0.58 2.75
C ASN A 44 -8.89 -1.49 1.82
N VAL A 45 -9.53 -2.08 0.81
CA VAL A 45 -8.89 -2.92 -0.20
C VAL A 45 -9.36 -2.53 -1.59
N TRP A 46 -8.43 -2.05 -2.38
CA TRP A 46 -8.65 -1.55 -3.73
C TRP A 46 -7.93 -2.43 -4.75
N ASP A 47 -8.59 -2.70 -5.87
CA ASP A 47 -7.88 -3.02 -7.10
C ASP A 47 -7.35 -1.74 -7.78
N THR A 48 -6.78 -1.86 -8.97
CA THR A 48 -6.21 -0.70 -9.69
C THR A 48 -7.27 0.31 -10.15
N SER A 49 -8.46 -0.18 -10.53
CA SER A 49 -9.57 0.67 -10.98
C SER A 49 -10.15 1.44 -9.81
N GLU A 50 -10.48 0.74 -8.72
CA GLU A 50 -11.02 1.33 -7.49
C GLU A 50 -10.03 2.34 -6.89
N LEU A 51 -8.72 2.02 -6.87
CA LEU A 51 -7.70 2.95 -6.38
C LEU A 51 -7.68 4.24 -7.23
N SER A 52 -7.77 4.13 -8.55
CA SER A 52 -7.73 5.29 -9.46
C SER A 52 -8.99 6.17 -9.34
N GLN A 53 -10.12 5.58 -8.94
CA GLN A 53 -11.37 6.29 -8.69
C GLN A 53 -11.30 7.10 -7.38
N ASP A 54 -10.78 6.50 -6.31
CA ASP A 54 -10.75 7.13 -4.99
C ASP A 54 -9.53 8.03 -4.77
N PHE A 55 -8.45 7.79 -5.52
CA PHE A 55 -7.16 8.43 -5.33
C PHE A 55 -6.54 8.92 -6.63
N GLU A 56 -5.68 9.93 -6.49
CA GLU A 56 -4.66 10.26 -7.47
C GLU A 56 -3.32 9.62 -7.05
N ILE A 57 -2.69 8.89 -7.97
CA ILE A 57 -1.39 8.25 -7.74
C ILE A 57 -0.28 9.28 -7.95
N LEU A 58 0.56 9.49 -6.93
CA LEU A 58 1.65 10.45 -6.95
C LEU A 58 3.02 9.80 -7.21
N GLY A 59 3.19 8.53 -6.83
CA GLY A 59 4.43 7.80 -7.07
C GLY A 59 4.49 6.44 -6.36
N PHE A 60 5.45 5.62 -6.75
CA PHE A 60 5.66 4.29 -6.18
C PHE A 60 7.01 4.20 -5.46
N SER A 61 6.98 3.57 -4.28
CA SER A 61 8.16 3.20 -3.51
C SER A 61 7.87 1.89 -2.78
N ALA A 62 8.00 0.76 -3.50
CA ALA A 62 7.55 -0.54 -3.03
C ALA A 62 8.00 -0.83 -1.57
N PRO A 63 7.11 -1.33 -0.70
CA PRO A 63 5.75 -1.79 -0.99
C PRO A 63 4.69 -0.70 -0.91
N PHE A 64 5.05 0.59 -0.96
CA PHE A 64 4.12 1.71 -0.85
C PHE A 64 3.80 2.36 -2.20
N CYS A 65 2.56 2.81 -2.33
CA CYS A 65 2.11 3.73 -3.37
C CYS A 65 1.66 5.03 -2.70
N VAL A 66 2.33 6.13 -3.04
CA VAL A 66 1.98 7.47 -2.55
C VAL A 66 0.78 7.97 -3.32
N VAL A 67 -0.24 8.41 -2.60
CA VAL A 67 -1.55 8.78 -3.16
C VAL A 67 -2.08 10.05 -2.52
N ARG A 68 -3.00 10.71 -3.22
CA ARG A 68 -3.86 11.76 -2.68
C ARG A 68 -5.31 11.33 -2.79
N ARG A 69 -6.02 11.26 -1.67
CA ARG A 69 -7.43 10.86 -1.66
C ARG A 69 -8.29 11.98 -2.21
N ARG A 70 -9.06 11.70 -3.26
CA ARG A 70 -9.83 12.73 -3.99
C ARG A 70 -10.95 13.36 -3.15
N ALA A 71 -11.54 12.58 -2.25
CA ALA A 71 -12.67 13.04 -1.44
C ALA A 71 -12.31 14.18 -0.47
N ASN A 72 -11.07 14.24 0.01
CA ASN A 72 -10.64 15.19 1.03
C ASN A 72 -9.24 15.79 0.79
N GLU A 73 -8.66 15.55 -0.39
CA GLU A 73 -7.32 16.01 -0.82
C GLU A 73 -6.16 15.59 0.11
N VAL A 74 -6.39 14.64 1.02
CA VAL A 74 -5.38 14.18 1.98
C VAL A 74 -4.35 13.31 1.26
N LYS A 75 -3.08 13.72 1.34
CA LYS A 75 -1.93 12.93 0.90
C LYS A 75 -1.66 11.81 1.89
N GLY A 76 -1.14 10.70 1.39
CA GLY A 76 -0.75 9.55 2.20
C GLY A 76 -0.14 8.45 1.36
N SER A 77 -0.13 7.25 1.90
CA SER A 77 0.33 6.07 1.18
C SER A 77 -0.58 4.88 1.45
N VAL A 78 -0.72 4.02 0.46
CA VAL A 78 -1.24 2.65 0.61
C VAL A 78 -0.09 1.67 0.50
N GLU A 79 -0.22 0.52 1.14
CA GLU A 79 0.62 -0.65 0.87
C GLU A 79 0.09 -1.37 -0.38
N PHE A 80 0.94 -2.12 -1.08
CA PHE A 80 0.52 -2.91 -2.22
C PHE A 80 1.28 -4.25 -2.33
N GLN A 81 0.55 -5.26 -2.81
CA GLN A 81 1.14 -6.51 -3.29
C GLN A 81 1.15 -6.54 -4.82
N HIS A 82 2.10 -7.27 -5.42
CA HIS A 82 2.30 -7.21 -6.87
C HIS A 82 1.42 -8.17 -7.68
N ARG A 83 1.08 -9.33 -7.13
CA ARG A 83 0.32 -10.37 -7.81
C ARG A 83 -0.39 -11.27 -6.79
N PRO A 84 -1.73 -11.40 -6.84
CA PRO A 84 -2.66 -10.52 -7.55
C PRO A 84 -2.51 -9.06 -7.08
N ARG A 85 -2.78 -8.08 -7.95
CA ARG A 85 -2.52 -6.65 -7.62
C ARG A 85 -3.64 -6.10 -6.73
N PHE A 86 -3.30 -5.79 -5.48
CA PHE A 86 -4.18 -5.06 -4.58
C PHE A 86 -3.41 -3.99 -3.81
N TYR A 87 -4.16 -2.97 -3.40
CA TYR A 87 -3.73 -1.86 -2.57
C TYR A 87 -4.57 -1.85 -1.30
N PHE A 88 -3.97 -1.53 -0.16
CA PHE A 88 -4.66 -1.57 1.13
C PHE A 88 -3.98 -0.69 2.18
N ASN A 89 -4.59 -0.60 3.36
CA ASN A 89 -4.02 0.06 4.54
C ASN A 89 -3.62 1.52 4.28
N PHE A 90 -4.55 2.34 3.80
CA PHE A 90 -4.31 3.77 3.59
C PHE A 90 -3.89 4.45 4.90
N LYS A 91 -2.70 5.06 4.89
CA LYS A 91 -2.16 5.85 5.99
C LYS A 91 -2.02 7.30 5.53
N PRO A 92 -2.77 8.25 6.13
CA PRO A 92 -2.61 9.66 5.83
C PRO A 92 -1.22 10.13 6.24
N ASP A 93 -0.62 11.02 5.45
CA ASP A 93 0.60 11.72 5.82
C ASP A 93 0.28 12.64 7.00
N GLN A 94 0.93 12.42 8.14
CA GLN A 94 0.71 13.19 9.37
C GLN A 94 1.47 14.52 9.37
N THR A 95 2.20 14.86 8.29
CA THR A 95 2.86 16.16 8.18
C THR A 95 1.87 17.26 7.78
N GLY A 96 1.05 17.67 8.75
CA GLY A 96 0.50 19.03 8.75
C GLY A 96 1.61 20.01 9.13
N ARG A 97 2.32 20.55 8.13
CA ARG A 97 3.09 21.80 8.23
C ARG A 97 2.96 22.60 6.94
#